data_AF-K1USM9-F1
#
_entry.id   AF-K1USM9-F1
#
_cell.length_a   1.000
_cell.length_b   1.000
_cell.length_c   1.000
_cell.angle_alpha   90.00
_cell.angle_beta   90.00
_cell.angle_gamma   90.00
#
_symmetry.space_group_name_H-M   'P 1'
#
loop_
_entity.id
_entity.type
_entity.pdbx_description
1 polymer ?
#
loop_
_entity_poly.entity_id
_entity_poly.type
_entity_poly.pdbx_seq_one_letter_code
_entity_poly.pdbx_strand_id
1 'polypeptide(L)'
;FILTAVDHVCLNFGTPEQRALDELHVDEAETYLRAGQFGAGSMQPKVAAAVQFVRSGWRRRAVIASLEQAPAAMRGESGTRIVP
;
A
#
# COMPACT_ATOMS: atom_id res chain seq x y z
N PHE A 1 -0.40 -9.83 3.44
CA PHE A 1 -0.31 -8.70 4.37
C PHE A 1 1.15 -8.31 4.50
N ILE A 2 1.44 -7.00 4.55
CA ILE A 2 2.73 -6.44 4.93
C ILE A 2 2.46 -5.55 6.14
N LEU A 3 3.00 -5.91 7.30
CA LEU A 3 2.84 -5.12 8.51
C LEU A 3 4.00 -4.12 8.65
N THR A 4 3.68 -2.89 9.01
CA THR A 4 4.65 -1.80 9.14
C THR A 4 4.29 -0.88 10.31
N ALA A 5 4.89 0.32 10.38
CA ALA A 5 4.69 1.27 11.45
C ALA A 5 3.64 2.36 11.13
N VAL A 6 3.00 2.28 9.96
CA VAL A 6 1.99 3.24 9.50
C VAL A 6 0.71 2.53 9.14
N ASP A 7 -0.43 3.16 9.42
CA ASP A 7 -1.74 2.57 9.21
C ASP A 7 -2.08 2.46 7.72
N HIS A 8 -1.68 3.45 6.91
CA HIS A 8 -1.94 3.50 5.48
C HIS A 8 -0.69 3.91 4.69
N VAL A 9 -0.64 3.48 3.43
CA VAL A 9 0.24 4.05 2.41
C VAL A 9 -0.30 5.43 2.05
N CYS A 10 0.59 6.42 1.97
CA CYS A 10 0.23 7.78 1.61
C CYS A 10 0.93 8.24 0.33
N LEU A 11 0.25 9.11 -0.43
CA LEU A 11 0.87 9.98 -1.42
C LEU A 11 1.32 11.29 -0.76
N ASN A 12 2.30 11.96 -1.37
CA ASN A 12 2.89 13.22 -0.89
C ASN A 12 3.25 13.16 0.61
N PHE A 13 3.87 12.06 1.04
CA PHE A 13 4.17 11.82 2.45
C PHE A 13 5.02 12.94 3.08
N GLY A 14 4.61 13.43 4.25
CA GLY A 14 5.28 14.51 4.97
C GLY A 14 4.99 15.92 4.45
N THR A 15 4.05 16.08 3.51
CA THR A 15 3.64 17.39 2.96
C THR A 15 2.21 17.76 3.41
N PRO A 16 1.80 19.04 3.27
CA PRO A 16 0.41 19.45 3.49
C PRO A 16 -0.60 18.71 2.58
N GLU A 17 -0.16 18.26 1.41
CA GLU A 17 -0.97 17.52 0.43
C GLU A 17 -0.95 15.99 0.67
N GLN A 18 -0.46 15.55 1.84
CA GLN A 18 -0.42 14.14 2.19
C GLN A 18 -1.82 13.52 2.15
N ARG A 19 -1.95 12.41 1.43
CA ARG A 19 -3.21 11.69 1.29
C ARG A 19 -3.02 10.21 1.55
N ALA A 20 -3.73 9.69 2.55
CA ALA A 20 -3.82 8.25 2.82
C ALA A 20 -4.64 7.54 1.74
N LEU A 21 -4.26 6.31 1.43
CA LEU A 21 -4.94 5.44 0.47
C LEU A 21 -5.60 4.28 1.20
N ASP A 22 -6.92 4.13 1.05
CA ASP A 22 -7.65 2.95 1.53
C ASP A 22 -7.56 1.80 0.52
N GLU A 23 -7.56 2.16 -0.76
CA GLU A 23 -7.44 1.23 -1.87
C GLU A 23 -6.49 1.81 -2.92
N LEU A 24 -5.74 0.93 -3.57
CA LEU A 24 -4.78 1.28 -4.60
C LEU A 24 -4.78 0.21 -5.68
N HIS A 25 -5.20 0.57 -6.88
CA HIS A 25 -5.15 -0.33 -8.04
C HIS A 25 -3.69 -0.56 -8.46
N VAL A 26 -3.33 -1.76 -8.93
CA VAL A 26 -1.93 -2.04 -9.32
C VAL A 26 -1.40 -1.11 -10.42
N ASP A 27 -2.26 -0.69 -11.34
CA ASP A 27 -1.86 0.22 -12.43
C ASP A 27 -1.55 1.65 -11.93
N GLU A 28 -2.31 2.13 -10.94
CA GLU A 28 -2.02 3.38 -10.25
C GLU A 28 -0.76 3.25 -9.41
N ALA A 29 -0.59 2.13 -8.69
CA ALA A 29 0.58 1.85 -7.89
C ALA A 29 1.86 1.89 -8.72
N GLU A 30 1.87 1.30 -9.91
CA GLU A 30 3.00 1.36 -10.85
C GLU A 30 3.30 2.79 -11.31
N THR A 31 2.26 3.60 -11.54
CA THR A 31 2.43 5.01 -11.90
C THR A 31 3.05 5.80 -10.75
N TYR A 32 2.57 5.62 -9.52
CA TYR A 32 3.13 6.27 -8.33
C TYR A 32 4.54 5.78 -7.97
N LEU A 33 4.84 4.49 -8.20
CA LEU A 33 6.18 3.92 -8.05
C LEU A 33 7.17 4.58 -9.03
N ARG A 34 6.80 4.73 -10.31
CA ARG A 34 7.63 5.44 -11.30
C ARG A 34 7.79 6.92 -10.99
N ALA A 35 6.75 7.55 -10.43
CA ALA A 35 6.76 8.94 -10.01
C ALA A 35 7.53 9.20 -8.70
N GLY A 36 8.06 8.15 -8.05
CA GLY A 36 8.84 8.31 -6.82
C GLY A 36 8.02 8.73 -5.59
N GLN A 37 6.71 8.47 -5.58
CA GLN A 37 5.82 8.86 -4.49
C GLN A 37 6.08 8.11 -3.17
N PHE A 38 6.75 6.96 -3.25
CA PHE A 38 7.03 6.10 -2.10
C PHE A 38 8.52 6.14 -1.75
N GLY A 39 8.85 6.28 -0.47
CA GLY A 39 10.25 6.34 -0.01
C GLY A 39 11.05 5.09 -0.40
N ALA A 40 12.16 5.27 -1.11
CA ALA A 40 12.92 4.20 -1.77
C ALA A 40 13.47 3.12 -0.82
N GLY A 41 13.82 3.50 0.42
CA GLY A 41 14.32 2.58 1.44
C GLY A 41 13.24 1.99 2.36
N SER A 42 11.98 2.39 2.21
CA SER A 42 10.93 2.07 3.19
C SER A 42 9.65 1.57 2.55
N MET A 43 8.86 2.48 1.97
CA MET A 43 7.53 2.17 1.46
C MET A 43 7.57 1.64 0.02
N GLN A 44 8.48 2.14 -0.82
CA GLN A 44 8.64 1.68 -2.20
C GLN A 44 8.77 0.14 -2.32
N PRO A 45 9.71 -0.53 -1.60
CA PRO A 45 9.84 -1.98 -1.73
C PRO A 45 8.59 -2.75 -1.26
N LYS A 46 7.81 -2.18 -0.33
CA LYS A 46 6.57 -2.80 0.17
C LYS A 46 5.46 -2.73 -0.88
N VAL A 47 5.26 -1.55 -1.48
CA VAL A 47 4.28 -1.37 -2.55
C VAL A 47 4.66 -2.21 -3.77
N ALA A 48 5.93 -2.20 -4.17
CA ALA A 48 6.42 -3.01 -5.30
C ALA A 48 6.19 -4.52 -5.10
N ALA A 49 6.54 -5.04 -3.91
CA ALA A 49 6.31 -6.45 -3.59
C ALA A 49 4.81 -6.82 -3.57
N ALA A 50 3.97 -5.93 -3.03
CA ALA A 50 2.53 -6.13 -3.01
C ALA A 50 1.92 -6.12 -4.43
N VAL A 51 2.34 -5.19 -5.29
CA VAL A 51 1.94 -5.16 -6.71
C VAL A 51 2.36 -6.45 -7.42
N GLN A 52 3.62 -6.88 -7.24
CA GLN A 52 4.11 -8.13 -7.81
C GLN A 52 3.28 -9.33 -7.35
N PHE A 53 2.95 -9.41 -6.06
CA PHE A 53 2.10 -10.46 -5.53
C PHE A 53 0.69 -10.44 -6.14
N VAL A 54 0.06 -9.27 -6.24
CA VAL A 54 -1.29 -9.14 -6.82
C VAL A 54 -1.30 -9.54 -8.28
N ARG A 55 -0.33 -9.09 -9.08
CA ARG A 55 -0.21 -9.46 -10.51
C ARG A 55 0.13 -10.94 -10.74
N SER A 56 0.72 -11.62 -9.77
CA SER A 56 1.13 -13.02 -9.92
C SER A 56 -0.02 -14.03 -9.89
N GLY A 57 -1.29 -13.60 -9.74
CA GLY A 57 -2.43 -14.51 -9.83
C GLY A 57 -3.80 -13.82 -9.82
N TRP A 58 -4.81 -14.53 -10.33
CA TRP A 58 -6.18 -14.04 -10.42
C TRP A 58 -6.77 -13.68 -9.05
N ARG A 59 -7.41 -12.51 -8.95
CA ARG A 59 -8.12 -12.00 -7.75
C ARG A 59 -7.27 -11.95 -6.47
N ARG A 60 -5.94 -11.94 -6.59
CA ARG A 60 -5.07 -11.74 -5.44
C ARG A 60 -5.19 -10.30 -4.95
N ARG A 61 -5.10 -10.13 -3.63
CA ARG A 61 -5.13 -8.82 -2.98
C ARG A 61 -4.03 -8.80 -1.93
N ALA A 62 -3.40 -7.65 -1.77
CA ALA A 62 -2.45 -7.41 -0.69
C ALA A 62 -2.98 -6.30 0.20
N VAL A 63 -2.51 -6.26 1.44
CA VAL A 63 -2.84 -5.20 2.40
C VAL A 63 -1.55 -4.76 3.06
N ILE A 64 -1.31 -3.45 3.11
CA ILE A 64 -0.24 -2.82 3.87
C ILE A 64 -0.89 -2.05 5.01
N ALA A 65 -0.56 -2.39 6.25
CA ALA A 65 -1.15 -1.79 7.45
C ALA A 65 -0.15 -1.79 8.60
N SER A 66 -0.46 -1.08 9.69
CA SER A 66 0.34 -1.16 10.90
C SER A 66 0.12 -2.48 11.63
N LEU A 67 1.07 -2.88 12.47
CA LEU A 67 0.90 -4.06 13.33
C LEU A 67 -0.30 -3.89 14.28
N GLU A 68 -0.50 -2.68 14.81
CA GLU A 68 -1.61 -2.35 15.72
C GLU A 68 -2.97 -2.48 15.02
N GLN A 69 -3.07 -2.04 13.77
CA GLN A 69 -4.29 -2.13 12.96
C GLN A 69 -4.47 -3.47 12.26
N ALA A 70 -3.58 -4.45 12.46
CA ALA A 70 -3.68 -5.75 11.78
C ALA A 70 -5.06 -6.43 11.94
N PRO A 71 -5.70 -6.46 13.12
CA PRO A 71 -7.04 -7.04 13.25
C PRO A 71 -8.12 -6.29 12.43
N ALA A 72 -8.06 -4.96 12.38
CA ALA A 72 -8.98 -4.13 11.59
C ALA A 72 -8.72 -4.30 10.09
N ALA A 73 -7.46 -4.36 9.68
CA ALA A 73 -7.04 -4.61 8.31
C ALA A 73 -7.51 -5.98 7.79
N MET A 74 -7.54 -7.01 8.64
CA MET A 74 -8.09 -8.33 8.29
C MET A 74 -9.61 -8.29 8.03
N ARG A 75 -10.33 -7.36 8.66
CA ARG A 75 -11.77 -7.11 8.41
C ARG A 75 -12.01 -6.12 7.26
N GLY A 76 -10.95 -5.52 6.69
CA GLY A 76 -11.06 -4.51 5.65
C GLY A 76 -11.45 -3.12 6.15
N GLU A 77 -11.28 -2.86 7.45
CA GLU A 77 -11.64 -1.61 8.13
C GLU A 77 -10.45 -0.63 8.24
N SER A 78 -9.24 -1.09 7.91
CA SER A 78 -8.01 -0.29 7.95
C SER A 78 -6.98 -0.84 6.93
N GLY A 79 -5.88 -0.12 6.74
CA GLY A 79 -4.83 -0.49 5.79
C GLY A 79 -5.11 -0.03 4.38
N THR A 80 -4.06 -0.02 3.57
CA THR A 80 -4.17 0.16 2.12
C THR A 80 -4.34 -1.21 1.46
N ARG A 81 -5.47 -1.42 0.79
CA ARG A 81 -5.73 -2.59 -0.04
C ARG A 81 -5.15 -2.39 -1.42
N ILE A 82 -4.24 -3.26 -1.82
CA ILE A 82 -3.73 -3.30 -3.19
C ILE A 82 -4.53 -4.36 -3.95
N VAL A 83 -5.23 -3.89 -4.98
CA VAL A 83 -6.22 -4.67 -5.74
C VAL A 83 -5.78 -4.82 -7.21
N PRO A 84 -6.17 -5.93 -7.88
CA PRO A 84 -5.88 -6.14 -9.29
C PRO A 84 -6.42 -5.03 -10.16
#